data_AF-A0A6P6TZZ0-F1
#
_entry.id   AF-A0A6P6TZZ0-F1
#
_cell.length_a   1.000
_cell.length_b   1.000
_cell.length_c   1.000
_cell.angle_alpha   90.00
_cell.angle_beta   90.00
_cell.angle_gamma   90.00
#
_symmetry.space_group_name_H-M   'P 1'
#
loop_
_entity.id
_entity.type
_entity.pdbx_description
1 polymer ?
#
loop_
_entity_poly.entity_id
_entity_poly.type
_entity_poly.pdbx_seq_one_letter_code
_entity_poly.pdbx_strand_id
1 'polypeptide(L)'
;MEKNRSKQFCDGVTDPNLGPTCGRILGISFDPISGSLHLADTFFGFASVGPNGGIDTIIATGANGVRFNFLTGCDVNPITRDVIFTDASQTFDIRTVVRGNFTPDSSGRLIKYKVVSDGLSVPAGPAFSHDGSFVLFSEFSDKRIIKYRLMEDTTEVFLNLTGNPIKIKRTPTCGEYWVAANNIVSQPKNLQGQFNNTLVNALQEYDVNAGKLYVGSRDAGYVGMFNKW
;
A
#
# COMPACT_ATOMS: atom_id res chain seq x y z
N MET A 1 13.02 -3.39 -16.31
CA MET A 1 14.07 -4.22 -15.68
C MET A 1 15.17 -4.59 -16.67
N GLU A 2 16.43 -4.48 -16.24
CA GLU A 2 17.66 -4.48 -17.05
C GLU A 2 17.84 -5.67 -18.02
N LYS A 3 18.46 -5.39 -19.17
CA LYS A 3 18.79 -6.36 -20.26
C LYS A 3 19.69 -7.54 -19.84
N ASN A 4 20.26 -7.53 -18.62
CA ASN A 4 21.22 -8.53 -18.13
C ASN A 4 20.67 -9.51 -17.07
N ARG A 5 19.37 -9.49 -16.76
CA ARG A 5 18.77 -10.45 -15.82
C ARG A 5 18.58 -11.82 -16.47
N SER A 6 19.19 -12.87 -15.93
CA SER A 6 18.79 -14.25 -16.26
C SER A 6 17.51 -14.59 -15.49
N LYS A 7 16.44 -14.92 -16.22
CA LYS A 7 15.15 -15.34 -15.64
C LYS A 7 15.35 -16.51 -14.66
N GLN A 8 16.21 -17.47 -15.02
CA GLN A 8 16.52 -18.63 -14.21
C GLN A 8 17.13 -18.28 -12.84
N PHE A 9 17.88 -17.17 -12.74
CA PHE A 9 18.51 -16.78 -11.48
C PHE A 9 17.53 -16.11 -10.50
N CYS A 10 16.54 -15.35 -11.00
CA CYS A 10 15.66 -14.54 -10.15
C CYS A 10 14.28 -15.15 -9.90
N ASP A 11 13.84 -16.12 -10.71
CA ASP A 11 12.55 -16.76 -10.53
C ASP A 11 12.48 -17.54 -9.20
N GLY A 12 11.47 -17.24 -8.38
CA GLY A 12 11.25 -17.91 -7.09
C GLY A 12 12.16 -17.44 -5.94
N VAL A 13 13.03 -16.46 -6.17
CA VAL A 13 13.93 -15.95 -5.14
C VAL A 13 13.18 -15.17 -4.06
N THR A 14 13.43 -15.52 -2.80
CA THR A 14 12.86 -14.85 -1.62
C THR A 14 13.90 -14.16 -0.73
N ASP A 15 15.20 -14.37 -0.98
CA ASP A 15 16.27 -13.68 -0.24
C ASP A 15 16.23 -12.17 -0.54
N PRO A 16 15.94 -11.31 0.44
CA PRO A 16 15.87 -9.88 0.22
C PRO A 16 17.23 -9.25 -0.16
N ASN A 17 18.36 -9.95 0.04
CA ASN A 17 19.68 -9.49 -0.39
C ASN A 17 19.89 -9.56 -1.89
N LEU A 18 19.13 -10.41 -2.59
CA LEU A 18 19.13 -10.50 -4.05
C LEU A 18 18.22 -9.46 -4.69
N GLY A 19 17.45 -8.70 -3.90
CA GLY A 19 16.56 -7.65 -4.35
C GLY A 19 17.20 -6.58 -5.25
N PRO A 20 18.41 -6.07 -4.97
CA PRO A 20 19.11 -5.14 -5.86
C PRO A 20 19.39 -5.70 -7.27
N THR A 21 19.42 -7.02 -7.43
CA THR A 21 19.63 -7.70 -8.72
C THR A 21 18.33 -8.15 -9.35
N CYS A 22 17.41 -8.68 -8.53
CA CYS A 22 16.20 -9.37 -8.99
C CYS A 22 14.93 -8.51 -8.91
N GLY A 23 14.98 -7.37 -8.24
CA GLY A 23 13.82 -6.57 -7.88
C GLY A 23 13.03 -7.19 -6.73
N ARG A 24 12.06 -6.43 -6.23
CA ARG A 24 11.03 -6.92 -5.31
C ARG A 24 9.82 -5.99 -5.41
N ILE A 25 8.88 -6.37 -6.26
CA ILE A 25 7.61 -5.67 -6.41
C ILE A 25 6.76 -5.90 -5.16
N LEU A 26 6.40 -4.82 -4.47
CA LEU A 26 5.54 -4.86 -3.30
C LEU A 26 4.15 -4.31 -3.60
N GLY A 27 4.01 -3.43 -4.58
CA GLY A 27 2.73 -2.88 -5.03
C GLY A 27 2.49 -3.16 -6.50
N ILE A 28 1.27 -3.56 -6.83
CA ILE A 28 0.79 -3.57 -8.22
C ILE A 28 -0.61 -2.97 -8.29
N SER A 29 -0.89 -2.26 -9.38
CA SER A 29 -2.25 -1.86 -9.76
C SER A 29 -2.41 -1.85 -11.28
N PHE A 30 -3.54 -2.36 -11.74
CA PHE A 30 -3.83 -2.53 -13.15
C PHE A 30 -4.72 -1.39 -13.65
N ASP A 31 -4.34 -0.79 -14.77
CA ASP A 31 -5.19 0.13 -15.50
C ASP A 31 -5.98 -0.64 -16.58
N PRO A 32 -7.28 -0.92 -16.39
CA PRO A 32 -8.07 -1.67 -17.35
C PRO A 32 -8.30 -0.95 -18.68
N ILE A 33 -8.07 0.37 -18.76
CA ILE A 33 -8.27 1.13 -19.99
C ILE A 33 -7.05 1.00 -20.91
N SER A 34 -5.85 1.24 -20.40
CA SER A 34 -4.62 1.07 -21.19
C SER A 34 -4.14 -0.38 -21.26
N GLY A 35 -4.60 -1.25 -20.36
CA GLY A 35 -4.08 -2.59 -20.17
C GLY A 35 -2.70 -2.62 -19.50
N SER A 36 -2.26 -1.50 -18.93
CA SER A 36 -0.95 -1.40 -18.29
C SER A 36 -1.00 -1.86 -16.83
N LEU A 37 0.07 -2.51 -16.38
CA LEU A 37 0.28 -2.84 -14.98
C LEU A 37 1.35 -1.91 -14.40
N HIS A 38 0.99 -1.16 -13.37
CA HIS A 38 1.88 -0.29 -12.63
C HIS A 38 2.50 -1.04 -11.45
N LEU A 39 3.79 -0.82 -11.24
CA LEU A 39 4.63 -1.61 -10.35
C LEU A 39 5.36 -0.68 -9.37
N ALA A 40 5.21 -0.96 -8.08
CA ALA A 40 5.99 -0.34 -7.02
C ALA A 40 7.08 -1.33 -6.59
N ASP A 41 8.26 -1.23 -7.18
CA ASP A 41 9.43 -2.04 -6.86
C ASP A 41 10.31 -1.31 -5.84
N THR A 42 10.62 -1.97 -4.72
CA THR A 42 11.40 -1.36 -3.64
C THR A 42 12.88 -1.15 -3.96
N PHE A 43 13.41 -1.78 -5.01
CA PHE A 43 14.82 -1.65 -5.42
C PHE A 43 14.97 -0.84 -6.70
N PHE A 44 14.05 -1.02 -7.65
CA PHE A 44 14.11 -0.39 -8.98
C PHE A 44 13.22 0.84 -9.14
N GLY A 45 12.34 1.11 -8.17
CA GLY A 45 11.46 2.26 -8.17
C GLY A 45 10.09 1.98 -8.82
N PHE A 46 9.45 3.03 -9.28
CA PHE A 46 8.12 2.97 -9.86
C PHE A 46 8.22 2.73 -11.37
N ALA A 47 7.51 1.72 -11.86
CA ALA A 47 7.58 1.26 -13.24
C ALA A 47 6.19 0.91 -13.80
N SER A 48 6.12 0.72 -15.11
CA SER A 48 4.93 0.17 -15.77
C SER A 48 5.30 -0.88 -16.82
N VAL A 49 4.40 -1.83 -17.04
CA VAL A 49 4.49 -2.79 -18.14
C VAL A 49 3.18 -2.78 -18.92
N GLY A 50 3.26 -2.82 -20.24
CA GLY A 50 2.08 -2.82 -21.11
C GLY A 50 1.34 -4.17 -21.11
N PRO A 51 0.22 -4.28 -21.86
CA PRO A 51 -0.64 -5.46 -21.87
C PRO A 51 0.05 -6.74 -22.37
N ASN A 52 1.12 -6.61 -23.15
CA ASN A 52 1.90 -7.73 -23.66
C ASN A 52 2.94 -8.25 -22.65
N GLY A 53 3.01 -7.66 -21.45
CA GLY A 53 4.02 -7.98 -20.46
C GLY A 53 5.43 -7.61 -20.95
N GLY A 54 6.42 -8.38 -20.50
CA GLY A 54 7.82 -8.19 -20.86
C GLY A 54 8.57 -7.28 -19.89
N ILE A 55 9.56 -6.56 -20.43
CA ILE A 55 10.40 -5.67 -19.64
C ILE A 55 9.61 -4.41 -19.30
N ASP A 56 9.45 -4.15 -18.01
CA ASP A 56 8.88 -2.92 -17.48
C ASP A 56 9.76 -1.70 -17.80
N THR A 57 9.09 -0.58 -18.04
CA THR A 57 9.68 0.74 -18.22
C THR A 57 9.70 1.45 -16.87
N ILE A 58 10.89 1.85 -16.42
CA ILE A 58 11.04 2.63 -15.19
C ILE A 58 10.51 4.05 -15.46
N ILE A 59 9.56 4.49 -14.63
CA ILE A 59 8.94 5.81 -14.69
C ILE A 59 9.68 6.77 -13.76
N ALA A 60 9.98 6.33 -12.53
CA ALA A 60 10.65 7.16 -11.53
C ALA A 60 11.43 6.32 -10.52
N THR A 61 12.60 6.80 -10.12
CA THR A 61 13.46 6.19 -9.07
C THR A 61 13.61 7.07 -7.83
N GLY A 62 13.03 8.27 -7.85
CA GLY A 62 13.03 9.22 -6.76
C GLY A 62 12.07 10.38 -7.04
N ALA A 63 11.86 11.22 -6.03
CA ALA A 63 11.10 12.46 -6.12
C ALA A 63 11.77 13.54 -5.26
N ASN A 64 11.69 14.80 -5.70
CA ASN A 64 12.31 15.95 -5.02
C ASN A 64 13.81 15.75 -4.72
N GLY A 65 14.55 15.11 -5.63
CA GLY A 65 15.98 14.84 -5.47
C GLY A 65 16.31 13.69 -4.50
N VAL A 66 15.31 13.05 -3.87
CA VAL A 66 15.51 11.92 -2.97
C VAL A 66 15.04 10.62 -3.60
N ARG A 67 15.94 9.62 -3.63
CA ARG A 67 15.68 8.26 -4.13
C ARG A 67 14.54 7.59 -3.34
N PHE A 68 13.77 6.74 -4.00
CA PHE A 68 12.85 5.82 -3.32
C PHE A 68 13.63 4.68 -2.68
N ASN A 69 13.38 4.43 -1.39
CA ASN A 69 14.06 3.37 -0.64
C ASN A 69 13.12 2.20 -0.33
N PHE A 70 11.82 2.47 -0.13
CA PHE A 70 10.89 1.44 0.29
C PHE A 70 9.48 1.64 -0.29
N LEU A 71 9.34 1.47 -1.61
CA LEU A 71 8.01 1.51 -2.23
C LEU A 71 7.13 0.35 -1.78
N THR A 72 5.97 0.64 -1.20
CA THR A 72 5.12 -0.38 -0.55
C THR A 72 3.79 -0.67 -1.26
N GLY A 73 3.34 0.22 -2.14
CA GLY A 73 2.03 0.10 -2.77
C GLY A 73 1.79 1.17 -3.81
N CYS A 74 0.87 0.89 -4.73
CA CYS A 74 0.35 1.85 -5.70
C CYS A 74 -1.12 1.56 -6.02
N ASP A 75 -1.84 2.58 -6.49
CA ASP A 75 -3.17 2.42 -7.09
C ASP A 75 -3.38 3.38 -8.27
N VAL A 76 -4.31 3.03 -9.16
CA VAL A 76 -4.69 3.83 -10.34
C VAL A 76 -6.04 4.49 -10.10
N ASN A 77 -6.14 5.78 -10.36
CA ASN A 77 -7.38 6.53 -10.21
C ASN A 77 -8.44 5.98 -11.19
N PRO A 78 -9.64 5.60 -10.72
CA PRO A 78 -10.67 5.00 -11.55
C PRO A 78 -11.32 5.98 -12.55
N ILE A 79 -10.99 7.27 -12.48
CA ILE A 79 -11.50 8.27 -13.42
C ILE A 79 -10.34 8.82 -14.25
N THR A 80 -9.35 9.43 -13.60
CA THR A 80 -8.28 10.19 -14.29
C THR A 80 -7.14 9.33 -14.82
N ARG A 81 -7.04 8.07 -14.36
CA ARG A 81 -5.90 7.17 -14.64
C ARG A 81 -4.57 7.62 -14.01
N ASP A 82 -4.59 8.68 -13.20
CA ASP A 82 -3.39 9.07 -12.44
C ASP A 82 -2.98 7.95 -11.48
N VAL A 83 -1.68 7.78 -11.29
CA VAL A 83 -1.15 6.79 -10.35
C VAL A 83 -0.67 7.48 -9.08
N ILE A 84 -0.99 6.87 -7.95
CA ILE A 84 -0.46 7.25 -6.64
C ILE A 84 0.28 6.07 -6.02
N PHE A 85 1.37 6.33 -5.32
CA PHE A 85 2.17 5.30 -4.66
C PHE A 85 2.81 5.81 -3.37
N THR A 86 3.18 4.88 -2.50
CA THR A 86 3.78 5.16 -1.19
C THR A 86 5.24 4.73 -1.16
N ASP A 87 6.09 5.58 -0.59
CA ASP A 87 7.45 5.27 -0.17
C ASP A 87 7.48 5.26 1.37
N ALA A 88 7.66 4.08 1.96
CA ALA A 88 7.44 3.91 3.40
C ALA A 88 8.51 4.58 4.26
N SER A 89 9.73 4.69 3.78
CA SER A 89 10.80 5.34 4.53
C SER A 89 11.91 5.78 3.60
N GLN A 90 12.53 6.90 3.92
CA GLN A 90 13.75 7.38 3.30
C GLN A 90 15.00 6.87 4.02
N THR A 91 14.88 6.17 5.17
CA THR A 91 16.04 5.74 5.98
C THR A 91 16.30 4.24 5.97
N PHE A 92 15.29 3.43 5.63
CA PHE A 92 15.44 1.97 5.54
C PHE A 92 14.67 1.36 4.36
N ASP A 93 15.04 0.14 3.99
CA ASP A 93 14.35 -0.65 2.97
C ASP A 93 13.78 -1.96 3.53
N ILE A 94 13.21 -2.79 2.65
CA ILE A 94 12.62 -4.07 3.02
C ILE A 94 13.58 -5.03 3.73
N ARG A 95 14.89 -4.97 3.48
CA ARG A 95 15.89 -5.86 4.10
C ARG A 95 15.98 -5.59 5.59
N THR A 96 15.96 -4.31 5.98
CA THR A 96 15.99 -3.88 7.38
C THR A 96 14.74 -4.37 8.12
N VAL A 97 13.57 -4.31 7.48
CA VAL A 97 12.31 -4.80 8.05
C VAL A 97 12.31 -6.32 8.20
N VAL A 98 12.69 -7.07 7.16
CA VAL A 98 12.71 -8.55 7.20
C VAL A 98 13.69 -9.08 8.25
N ARG A 99 14.78 -8.36 8.52
CA ARG A 99 15.75 -8.69 9.59
C ARG A 99 15.28 -8.30 10.99
N GLY A 100 14.15 -7.60 11.12
CA GLY A 100 13.66 -7.09 12.42
C GLY A 100 14.47 -5.93 12.99
N ASN A 101 15.34 -5.32 12.18
CA ASN A 101 16.30 -4.30 12.62
C ASN A 101 15.89 -2.89 12.19
N PHE A 102 14.58 -2.62 12.08
CA PHE A 102 14.09 -1.30 11.71
C PHE A 102 13.63 -0.54 12.94
N THR A 103 13.95 0.74 12.99
CA THR A 103 13.32 1.69 13.89
C THR A 103 12.30 2.46 13.07
N PRO A 104 10.99 2.38 13.40
CA PRO A 104 9.99 3.24 12.78
C PRO A 104 10.42 4.69 12.72
N ASP A 105 10.27 5.31 11.54
CA ASP A 105 10.49 6.73 11.36
C ASP A 105 9.27 7.39 10.72
N SER A 106 9.31 8.71 10.66
CA SER A 106 8.29 9.54 10.01
C SER A 106 8.88 10.22 8.77
N SER A 107 9.63 9.48 7.95
CA SER A 107 10.21 9.98 6.70
C SER A 107 9.48 9.48 5.46
N GLY A 108 8.34 8.82 5.63
CA GLY A 108 7.56 8.28 4.53
C GLY A 108 6.85 9.34 3.69
N ARG A 109 6.51 8.96 2.45
CA ARG A 109 5.97 9.87 1.43
C ARG A 109 4.80 9.24 0.68
N LEU A 110 3.80 10.06 0.35
CA LEU A 110 2.77 9.79 -0.65
C LEU A 110 3.10 10.57 -1.92
N ILE A 111 3.09 9.88 -3.07
CA ILE A 111 3.60 10.42 -4.33
C ILE A 111 2.57 10.27 -5.44
N LYS A 112 2.23 11.39 -6.09
CA LYS A 112 1.42 11.49 -7.31
C LYS A 112 2.11 12.45 -8.28
N TYR A 113 2.96 11.93 -9.18
CA TYR A 113 3.92 12.67 -10.02
C TYR A 113 5.01 13.46 -9.26
N LYS A 114 4.65 14.07 -8.14
CA LYS A 114 5.46 14.74 -7.14
C LYS A 114 5.10 14.22 -5.74
N VAL A 115 5.89 14.57 -4.73
CA VAL A 115 5.50 14.34 -3.33
C VAL A 115 4.28 15.21 -3.01
N VAL A 116 3.19 14.58 -2.55
CA VAL A 116 1.95 15.26 -2.16
C VAL A 116 1.71 15.22 -0.65
N SER A 117 2.40 14.32 0.06
CA SER A 117 2.45 14.31 1.52
C SER A 117 3.78 13.69 1.95
N ASP A 118 4.42 14.28 2.94
CA ASP A 118 5.73 13.91 3.48
C ASP A 118 5.65 13.90 5.02
N GLY A 119 6.66 13.34 5.67
CA GLY A 119 6.67 13.24 7.13
C GLY A 119 5.79 12.09 7.66
N LEU A 120 5.47 11.10 6.81
CA LEU A 120 4.51 10.05 7.12
C LEU A 120 5.15 8.90 7.90
N SER A 121 4.42 8.35 8.86
CA SER A 121 4.83 7.29 9.76
C SER A 121 4.66 5.91 9.10
N VAL A 122 5.65 5.56 8.27
CA VAL A 122 5.73 4.29 7.52
C VAL A 122 4.47 4.02 6.69
N PRO A 123 4.18 4.84 5.66
CA PRO A 123 2.95 4.73 4.90
C PRO A 123 2.90 3.50 3.99
N ALA A 124 1.71 2.90 3.85
CA ALA A 124 1.54 1.74 3.00
C ALA A 124 0.21 1.70 2.24
N GLY A 125 0.30 1.12 1.03
CA GLY A 125 -0.82 0.60 0.25
C GLY A 125 -1.96 1.59 0.04
N PRO A 126 -1.76 2.62 -0.80
CA PRO A 126 -2.80 3.57 -1.12
C PRO A 126 -3.92 2.90 -1.94
N ALA A 127 -5.13 3.41 -1.80
CA ALA A 127 -6.31 3.04 -2.58
C ALA A 127 -7.13 4.28 -2.89
N PHE A 128 -7.41 4.52 -4.18
CA PHE A 128 -8.32 5.57 -4.60
C PHE A 128 -9.76 5.25 -4.18
N SER A 129 -10.56 6.30 -4.00
CA SER A 129 -12.01 6.19 -3.96
C SER A 129 -12.62 5.86 -5.31
N HIS A 130 -13.86 5.34 -5.30
CA HIS A 130 -14.58 4.94 -6.51
C HIS A 130 -14.79 6.11 -7.50
N ASP A 131 -15.04 7.29 -6.96
CA ASP A 131 -15.18 8.55 -7.70
C ASP A 131 -13.83 9.24 -7.97
N GLY A 132 -12.72 8.66 -7.52
CA GLY A 132 -11.38 9.20 -7.70
C GLY A 132 -11.09 10.50 -6.93
N SER A 133 -11.95 10.92 -6.00
CA SER A 133 -11.85 12.20 -5.28
C SER A 133 -10.86 12.19 -4.10
N PHE A 134 -10.59 11.03 -3.51
CA PHE A 134 -9.63 10.89 -2.41
C PHE A 134 -8.83 9.58 -2.49
N VAL A 135 -7.79 9.49 -1.67
CA VAL A 135 -6.99 8.29 -1.46
C VAL A 135 -6.96 7.95 0.02
N LEU A 136 -7.20 6.67 0.34
CA LEU A 136 -6.88 6.13 1.65
C LEU A 136 -5.51 5.46 1.59
N PHE A 137 -4.68 5.68 2.59
CA PHE A 137 -3.44 4.93 2.80
C PHE A 137 -3.21 4.75 4.29
N SER A 138 -2.43 3.75 4.68
CA SER A 138 -2.14 3.52 6.09
C SER A 138 -0.87 4.26 6.52
N GLU A 139 -0.77 4.59 7.80
CA GLU A 139 0.49 4.86 8.50
C GLU A 139 0.71 3.72 9.49
N PHE A 140 1.64 2.81 9.15
CA PHE A 140 1.84 1.56 9.86
C PHE A 140 2.19 1.79 11.33
N SER A 141 3.13 2.68 11.61
CA SER A 141 3.69 2.86 12.95
C SER A 141 2.77 3.67 13.86
N ASP A 142 2.07 4.65 13.30
CA ASP A 142 1.07 5.46 14.02
C ASP A 142 -0.29 4.77 14.13
N LYS A 143 -0.44 3.59 13.53
CA LYS A 143 -1.64 2.74 13.61
C LYS A 143 -2.91 3.44 13.15
N ARG A 144 -2.85 4.13 12.02
CA ARG A 144 -3.99 4.89 11.50
C ARG A 144 -4.12 4.80 10.00
N ILE A 145 -5.32 5.06 9.50
CA ILE A 145 -5.62 5.28 8.09
C ILE A 145 -5.74 6.78 7.89
N ILE A 146 -5.07 7.29 6.86
CA ILE A 146 -5.13 8.68 6.44
C ILE A 146 -5.96 8.76 5.17
N LYS A 147 -6.79 9.80 5.09
CA LYS A 147 -7.49 10.20 3.88
C LYS A 147 -6.83 11.44 3.31
N TYR A 148 -6.33 11.33 2.08
CA TYR A 148 -5.80 12.44 1.30
C TYR A 148 -6.85 12.90 0.28
N ARG A 149 -7.24 14.17 0.33
CA ARG A 149 -8.23 14.78 -0.57
C ARG A 149 -7.52 15.41 -1.75
N LEU A 150 -7.78 14.90 -2.96
CA LEU A 150 -6.98 15.25 -4.15
C LEU A 150 -7.13 16.72 -4.56
N MET A 151 -8.34 17.27 -4.46
CA MET A 151 -8.61 18.64 -4.90
C MET A 151 -8.15 19.68 -3.89
N GLU A 152 -8.22 19.34 -2.61
CA GLU A 152 -7.89 20.26 -1.51
C GLU A 152 -6.41 20.21 -1.14
N ASP A 153 -5.70 19.15 -1.55
CA ASP A 153 -4.31 18.87 -1.16
C ASP A 153 -4.15 18.78 0.37
N THR A 154 -5.14 18.17 1.04
CA THR A 154 -5.21 18.04 2.49
C THR A 154 -5.25 16.58 2.93
N THR A 155 -4.77 16.32 4.14
CA THR A 155 -4.84 15.02 4.80
C THR A 155 -5.62 15.10 6.10
N GLU A 156 -6.42 14.07 6.40
CA GLU A 156 -7.07 13.90 7.69
C GLU A 156 -6.92 12.46 8.19
N VAL A 157 -6.89 12.29 9.52
CA VAL A 157 -6.98 10.94 10.12
C VAL A 157 -8.38 10.43 9.87
N PHE A 158 -8.48 9.35 9.10
CA PHE A 158 -9.74 8.69 8.78
C PHE A 158 -10.15 7.70 9.86
N LEU A 159 -9.19 6.90 10.35
CA LEU A 159 -9.44 5.84 11.32
C LEU A 159 -8.21 5.56 12.18
N ASN A 160 -8.37 5.42 13.50
CA ASN A 160 -7.34 4.89 14.38
C ASN A 160 -7.58 3.39 14.65
N LEU A 161 -6.51 2.61 14.68
CA LEU A 161 -6.52 1.16 14.84
C LEU A 161 -5.63 0.75 16.02
N THR A 162 -5.92 -0.40 16.64
CA THR A 162 -5.00 -0.99 17.63
C THR A 162 -3.86 -1.78 17.02
N GLY A 163 -4.10 -2.37 15.85
CA GLY A 163 -3.10 -3.06 15.04
C GLY A 163 -2.39 -2.10 14.09
N ASN A 164 -1.25 -2.52 13.55
CA ASN A 164 -0.48 -1.78 12.57
C ASN A 164 -1.04 -2.05 11.16
N PRO A 165 -1.74 -1.08 10.53
CA PRO A 165 -2.33 -1.25 9.21
C PRO A 165 -1.28 -1.24 8.10
N ILE A 166 -1.48 -2.09 7.09
CA ILE A 166 -0.66 -2.14 5.89
C ILE A 166 -1.50 -1.79 4.65
N LYS A 167 -1.69 -2.74 3.72
CA LYS A 167 -2.34 -2.47 2.45
C LYS A 167 -3.85 -2.26 2.59
N ILE A 168 -4.34 -1.27 1.86
CA ILE A 168 -5.75 -1.00 1.66
C ILE A 168 -6.13 -1.40 0.23
N LYS A 169 -7.30 -2.03 0.05
CA LYS A 169 -7.88 -2.32 -1.25
C LYS A 169 -9.35 -1.95 -1.28
N ARG A 170 -9.72 -1.15 -2.28
CA ARG A 170 -11.11 -0.83 -2.61
C ARG A 170 -11.85 -2.10 -3.03
N THR A 171 -13.08 -2.31 -2.55
CA THR A 171 -13.94 -3.43 -3.01
C THR A 171 -14.74 -3.00 -4.25
N PRO A 172 -15.45 -3.91 -4.94
CA PRO A 172 -16.37 -3.53 -6.01
C PRO A 172 -17.57 -2.69 -5.55
N THR A 173 -17.91 -2.71 -4.27
CA THR A 173 -19.02 -1.94 -3.71
C THR A 173 -18.55 -0.52 -3.40
N CYS A 174 -19.27 0.48 -3.91
CA CYS A 174 -18.97 1.87 -3.62
C CYS A 174 -18.90 2.15 -2.11
N GLY A 175 -17.85 2.84 -1.69
CA GLY A 175 -17.62 3.19 -0.29
C GLY A 175 -16.95 2.11 0.56
N GLU A 176 -16.70 0.91 0.03
CA GLU A 176 -16.11 -0.20 0.79
C GLU A 176 -14.61 -0.40 0.54
N TYR A 177 -13.89 -0.77 1.61
CA TYR A 177 -12.47 -1.08 1.57
C TYR A 177 -12.11 -2.25 2.49
N TRP A 178 -11.07 -2.99 2.10
CA TRP A 178 -10.36 -3.95 2.94
C TRP A 178 -9.05 -3.35 3.41
N VAL A 179 -8.77 -3.47 4.70
CA VAL A 179 -7.47 -3.15 5.30
C VAL A 179 -6.92 -4.36 6.05
N ALA A 180 -5.67 -4.72 5.75
CA ALA A 180 -4.95 -5.71 6.54
C ALA A 180 -4.28 -5.00 7.74
N ALA A 181 -4.50 -5.52 8.96
CA ALA A 181 -3.93 -4.98 10.18
C ALA A 181 -3.19 -6.07 10.98
N ASN A 182 -1.95 -5.78 11.36
CA ASN A 182 -1.10 -6.70 12.11
C ASN A 182 -1.14 -6.39 13.61
N ASN A 183 -1.31 -7.42 14.44
CA ASN A 183 -1.12 -7.31 15.90
C ASN A 183 0.27 -7.79 16.27
N ILE A 184 1.21 -6.86 16.53
CA ILE A 184 2.55 -7.21 17.02
C ILE A 184 2.53 -7.44 18.54
N VAL A 185 1.60 -8.29 19.02
CA VAL A 185 1.48 -8.64 20.44
C VAL A 185 1.65 -10.16 20.58
N SER A 186 2.42 -10.59 21.58
CA SER A 186 2.71 -12.01 21.90
C SER A 186 1.49 -12.84 22.33
N GLN A 187 0.30 -12.24 22.38
CA GLN A 187 -0.97 -12.90 22.63
C GLN A 187 -2.03 -12.35 21.67
N PRO A 188 -2.92 -13.21 21.12
CA PRO A 188 -4.02 -12.76 20.29
C PRO A 188 -4.94 -11.86 21.13
N LYS A 189 -4.83 -10.55 20.92
CA LYS A 189 -5.83 -9.58 21.37
C LYS A 189 -6.82 -9.35 20.24
N ASN A 190 -8.10 -9.31 20.57
CA ASN A 190 -9.12 -8.78 19.65
C ASN A 190 -8.66 -7.39 19.18
N LEU A 191 -8.52 -7.16 17.86
CA LEU A 191 -8.29 -5.80 17.34
C LEU A 191 -9.50 -4.95 17.75
N GLN A 192 -9.26 -3.81 18.40
CA GLN A 192 -10.29 -2.85 18.82
C GLN A 192 -9.85 -1.44 18.36
N GLY A 193 -10.22 -0.99 17.16
CA GLY A 193 -10.00 0.38 16.69
C GLY A 193 -11.07 1.38 17.14
N GLN A 194 -10.91 2.66 16.78
CA GLN A 194 -11.91 3.71 17.04
C GLN A 194 -12.16 4.53 15.78
N PHE A 195 -13.43 4.55 15.32
CA PHE A 195 -13.93 5.34 14.19
C PHE A 195 -15.06 6.24 14.66
N ASN A 196 -14.97 7.57 14.56
CA ASN A 196 -16.04 8.49 14.97
C ASN A 196 -16.65 8.18 16.36
N ASN A 197 -15.81 7.90 17.37
CA ASN A 197 -16.19 7.45 18.72
C ASN A 197 -16.83 6.06 18.82
N THR A 198 -16.93 5.30 17.74
CA THR A 198 -17.38 3.90 17.71
C THR A 198 -16.19 2.94 17.82
N LEU A 199 -16.30 1.94 18.70
CA LEU A 199 -15.33 0.84 18.83
C LEU A 199 -15.46 -0.14 17.65
N VAL A 200 -14.34 -0.48 17.02
CA VAL A 200 -14.25 -1.29 15.79
C VAL A 200 -13.47 -2.57 16.03
N ASN A 201 -14.08 -3.75 15.82
CA ASN A 201 -13.57 -5.08 16.10
C ASN A 201 -13.09 -5.81 14.83
N ALA A 202 -12.14 -6.74 14.98
CA ALA A 202 -11.46 -7.51 13.93
C ALA A 202 -12.31 -8.40 13.00
N LEU A 203 -13.62 -8.53 13.26
CA LEU A 203 -14.48 -9.56 12.64
C LEU A 203 -15.89 -9.02 12.38
N GLN A 204 -16.02 -7.72 12.20
CA GLN A 204 -17.32 -7.07 12.16
C GLN A 204 -17.39 -6.08 10.99
N GLU A 205 -18.61 -5.95 10.47
CA GLU A 205 -18.98 -4.98 9.46
C GLU A 205 -19.26 -3.64 10.12
N TYR A 206 -18.75 -2.55 9.53
CA TYR A 206 -18.97 -1.19 10.01
C TYR A 206 -19.54 -0.33 8.91
N ASP A 207 -20.66 0.34 9.17
CA ASP A 207 -21.22 1.32 8.25
C ASP A 207 -20.35 2.59 8.23
N VAL A 208 -19.85 2.95 7.06
CA VAL A 208 -19.01 4.13 6.83
C VAL A 208 -19.47 4.87 5.59
N ASN A 209 -20.16 6.01 5.79
CA ASN A 209 -20.61 6.95 4.74
C ASN A 209 -21.13 6.27 3.46
N ALA A 210 -22.29 5.62 3.58
CA ALA A 210 -22.99 4.87 2.52
C ALA A 210 -22.26 3.60 2.01
N GLY A 211 -21.14 3.20 2.61
CA GLY A 211 -20.47 1.93 2.39
C GLY A 211 -20.17 1.20 3.69
N LYS A 212 -19.37 0.14 3.59
CA LYS A 212 -18.96 -0.75 4.69
C LYS A 212 -17.45 -0.91 4.76
N LEU A 213 -16.87 -0.83 5.96
CA LEU A 213 -15.47 -1.14 6.19
C LEU A 213 -15.35 -2.53 6.81
N TYR A 214 -14.46 -3.34 6.25
CA TYR A 214 -14.13 -4.64 6.81
C TYR A 214 -12.65 -4.70 7.22
N VAL A 215 -12.42 -5.11 8.47
CA VAL A 215 -11.09 -5.24 9.06
C VAL A 215 -10.82 -6.72 9.28
N GLY A 216 -9.69 -7.24 8.79
CA GLY A 216 -9.29 -8.64 8.97
C GLY A 216 -7.86 -8.77 9.52
N SER A 217 -7.56 -9.90 10.16
CA SER A 217 -6.25 -10.24 10.73
C SER A 217 -5.76 -11.59 10.24
N ARG A 218 -4.44 -11.77 10.13
CA ARG A 218 -3.79 -13.07 9.84
C ARG A 218 -3.95 -14.08 10.99
N ASP A 219 -4.10 -13.60 12.21
CA ASP A 219 -4.20 -14.43 13.42
C ASP A 219 -5.65 -14.81 13.78
N ALA A 220 -6.63 -14.16 13.15
CA ALA A 220 -8.03 -14.53 13.26
C ALA A 220 -8.40 -15.41 12.06
N GLY A 221 -8.75 -16.67 12.31
CA GLY A 221 -9.15 -17.59 11.26
C GLY A 221 -10.42 -17.08 10.56
N TYR A 222 -10.24 -16.61 9.32
CA TYR A 222 -11.26 -16.33 8.29
C TYR A 222 -11.88 -14.92 8.22
N VAL A 223 -11.93 -14.40 6.99
CA VAL A 223 -13.02 -13.56 6.48
C VAL A 223 -13.27 -13.99 5.02
N GLY A 224 -14.44 -14.54 4.70
CA GLY A 224 -14.85 -14.89 3.32
C GLY A 224 -16.19 -14.24 2.94
N MET A 225 -16.70 -14.37 1.71
CA MET A 225 -17.21 -15.62 1.13
C MET A 225 -16.53 -16.09 -0.16
N PHE A 226 -16.37 -17.41 -0.26
CA PHE A 226 -16.40 -18.16 -1.52
C PHE A 226 -17.81 -18.05 -2.12
N ASN A 227 -17.92 -17.65 -3.38
CA ASN A 227 -18.97 -18.17 -4.25
C ASN A 227 -18.30 -18.83 -5.44
N LYS A 228 -18.43 -20.17 -5.50
CA LYS A 228 -18.22 -20.93 -6.72
C LYS A 228 -19.20 -20.41 -7.77
N TRP A 229 -18.67 -19.90 -8.87
CA TRP A 229 -19.18 -20.13 -10.22
C TRP A 229 -17.97 -20.38 -11.11
#